data_AF-A0A182F0H6-F1
#
_entry.id   AF-A0A182F0H6-F1
#
_cell.length_a   1.000
_cell.length_b   1.000
_cell.length_c   1.000
_cell.angle_alpha   90.00
_cell.angle_beta   90.00
_cell.angle_gamma   90.00
#
_symmetry.space_group_name_H-M   'P 1'
#
loop_
_entity.id
_entity.type
_entity.pdbx_description
1 polymer ?
#
loop_
_entity_poly.entity_id
_entity_poly.type
_entity_poly.pdbx_seq_one_letter_code
_entity_poly.pdbx_strand_id
1 'polypeptide(L)' 'MRWLKEKGNGGAFIWALDFDDFKGTSCGKGPYPLLNAINNELESE' A
#
# COMPACT_ATOMS: atom_id res chain seq x y z
N MET A 1 -4.61 6.81 -4.13
CA MET A 1 -3.26 7.26 -4.60
C MET A 1 -3.30 8.46 -5.57
N ARG A 2 -4.33 9.31 -5.46
CA ARG A 2 -4.66 10.34 -6.45
C ARG A 2 -3.53 11.34 -6.72
N TRP A 3 -3.00 11.98 -5.67
CA TRP A 3 -1.93 12.98 -5.81
C TRP A 3 -0.69 12.43 -6.52
N LEU A 4 -0.31 11.18 -6.22
CA LEU A 4 0.86 10.54 -6.80
C LEU A 4 0.68 10.30 -8.31
N LYS A 5 -0.51 9.83 -8.72
CA LYS A 5 -0.90 9.67 -10.14
C LYS A 5 -1.00 11.02 -10.86
N GLU A 6 -1.63 12.02 -10.25
CA GLU A 6 -1.76 13.39 -10.82
C GLU A 6 -0.41 14.07 -11.06
N LYS A 7 0.62 13.73 -10.28
CA LYS A 7 1.98 14.23 -10.46
C LYS A 7 2.78 13.45 -11.52
N GLY A 8 2.24 12.36 -12.07
CA GLY A 8 2.95 11.53 -13.05
C GLY A 8 4.16 10.81 -12.47
N ASN A 9 4.17 10.52 -11.16
CA ASN A 9 5.23 9.76 -10.53
C ASN A 9 5.11 8.27 -10.89
N GLY A 10 6.24 7.57 -11.02
CA GLY A 10 6.26 6.17 -11.48
C GLY A 10 5.81 5.11 -10.45
N GLY A 11 5.61 5.48 -9.19
CA GLY A 11 5.19 4.54 -8.14
C GLY A 11 5.41 5.08 -6.73
N ALA A 12 5.15 4.25 -5.74
CA ALA A 12 5.36 4.55 -4.32
C ALA A 12 6.41 3.61 -3.73
N PHE A 13 7.22 4.15 -2.82
CA PHE A 13 8.14 3.38 -1.98
C PHE A 13 7.62 3.36 -0.54
N ILE A 14 7.74 2.22 0.13
CA ILE A 14 7.30 2.05 1.51
C ILE A 14 8.53 1.79 2.39
N TRP A 15 8.67 2.60 3.43
CA TRP A 15 9.62 2.35 4.52
C TRP A 15 8.83 2.25 5.84
N ALA A 16 8.81 1.11 6.54
CA ALA A 16 9.35 -0.20 6.16
C ALA A 16 8.23 -1.25 6.23
N LEU A 17 8.43 -2.34 5.49
CA LEU A 17 7.40 -3.37 5.29
C LEU A 17 7.04 -4.09 6.60
N ASP A 18 7.98 -4.21 7.52
CA ASP A 18 7.85 -4.84 8.83
C ASP A 18 7.04 -4.03 9.85
N PHE A 19 6.75 -2.76 9.57
CA PHE A 19 5.81 -1.95 10.36
C PHE A 19 4.36 -2.03 9.88
N ASP A 20 4.10 -2.64 8.72
CA ASP A 20 2.73 -3.00 8.34
C ASP A 20 2.24 -4.19 9.21
N ASP A 21 0.94 -4.47 9.22
CA ASP A 21 0.40 -5.68 9.87
C ASP A 21 0.72 -6.92 9.03
N PHE A 22 2.00 -7.27 8.97
CA PHE A 22 2.53 -8.36 8.13
C PHE A 22 2.02 -9.74 8.54
N LYS A 23 1.55 -9.89 9.78
CA LYS A 23 0.90 -11.13 10.26
C LYS A 23 -0.61 -11.13 10.03
N GLY A 24 -1.21 -9.96 9.86
CA GLY A 24 -2.67 -9.80 9.71
C GLY A 24 -3.44 -10.01 11.02
N THR A 25 -2.79 -9.90 12.17
CA THR A 25 -3.38 -10.23 13.48
C THR A 25 -3.80 -9.01 14.30
N SER A 26 -3.38 -7.80 13.90
CA SER A 26 -3.57 -6.58 14.68
C SER A 26 -4.71 -5.72 14.15
N CYS A 27 -4.89 -5.66 12.83
CA CYS A 27 -5.83 -4.74 12.17
C CYS A 27 -7.11 -5.43 11.68
N GLY A 28 -7.20 -6.77 11.71
CA GLY A 28 -8.37 -7.51 11.23
C GLY A 28 -8.62 -7.39 9.72
N LYS A 29 -7.60 -7.02 8.94
CA LYS A 29 -7.67 -6.79 7.48
C LYS A 29 -6.85 -7.79 6.67
N GLY A 30 -6.35 -8.85 7.33
CA GLY A 30 -5.38 -9.78 6.73
C GLY A 30 -3.97 -9.21 6.65
N PRO A 31 -3.00 -10.00 6.15
CA PRO A 31 -1.60 -9.59 6.06
C PRO A 31 -1.39 -8.41 5.11
N TYR A 32 -0.49 -7.50 5.49
CA TYR A 32 -0.03 -6.34 4.71
C TYR A 32 -1.16 -5.41 4.21
N PRO A 33 -2.05 -4.93 5.11
CA PRO A 33 -3.20 -4.14 4.71
C PRO A 33 -2.84 -2.82 4.02
N LEU A 34 -1.71 -2.18 4.39
CA LEU A 34 -1.29 -0.92 3.75
C LEU A 34 -0.67 -1.18 2.37
N LEU A 35 0.19 -2.19 2.25
CA LEU A 35 0.77 -2.56 0.96
C LEU A 35 -0.32 -2.96 -0.04
N ASN A 36 -1.30 -3.77 0.39
CA ASN A 36 -2.40 -4.19 -0.48
C ASN A 36 -3.26 -3.01 -0.93
N ALA A 37 -3.52 -2.04 -0.05
CA ALA A 37 -4.24 -0.82 -0.42
C ALA A 37 -3.47 0.01 -1.46
N ILE A 38 -2.16 0.13 -1.30
CA ILE A 38 -1.28 0.81 -2.27
C ILE A 38 -1.29 0.06 -3.61
N ASN A 39 -1.15 -1.27 -3.59
CA ASN A 39 -1.11 -2.09 -4.80
C ASN A 39 -2.42 -2.00 -5.58
N ASN A 40 -3.57 -2.19 -4.92
CA ASN A 40 -4.89 -2.09 -5.55
C ASN A 40 -5.13 -0.71 -6.19
N GLU A 41 -4.66 0.35 -5.52
CA GLU A 41 -4.79 1.73 -6.02
C GLU A 41 -3.82 2.05 -7.16
N LEU A 42 -2.72 1.31 -7.33
CA LEU A 42 -1.74 1.49 -8.40
C LEU A 42 -1.96 0.55 -9.59
N GLU A 43 -2.47 -0.67 -9.38
CA GLU A 43 -2.84 -1.64 -10.43
C GLU A 43 -4.10 -1.25 -11.20
N SER A 44 -4.97 -0.44 -10.60
CA SER A 44 -6.16 0.09 -11.26
C SER A 44 -5.78 1.18 -12.27
N GLU A 45 -5.53 0.73 -13.51
CA GLU A 45 -5.70 1.49 -14.76
C GLU A 45 -6.75 0.81 -15.64
#